data_AF-A0A5C9A7H7-F1
#
_entry.id   AF-A0A5C9A7H7-F1
#
_cell.length_a   1.000
_cell.length_b   1.000
_cell.length_c   1.000
_cell.angle_alpha   90.00
_cell.angle_beta   90.00
_cell.angle_gamma   90.00
#
_symmetry.space_group_name_H-M   'P 1'
#
loop_
_entity.id
_entity.type
_entity.pdbx_description
1 polymer ?
#
loop_
_entity_poly.entity_id
_entity_poly.type
_entity_poly.pdbx_seq_one_letter_code
_entity_poly.pdbx_strand_id
1 'polypeptide(L)'
;MGKLLAATCFVAIAALSLLPGSVLASAGAGDTVRNVFGPDVGLGANQCRGACGGGCPKTCRSEVRFECLGDTKLRRVNAFICGTHQGCRDHDDCLDACLRNSPEDRDCQSECNAMVVERYGFDKSTPWLLGKGPYDGEITFEYTRYAPEAPEPLYRCPPGAIRQCGADGPCVGPNDGRAVDAIFDSYPAASTGAMQISGLRAGPLCDAEERVCEQSLNIKVGGDSRCPNGPCTRFGLEFEYRNANPVAALECRTSTRSNEDDFVGDLIKLGGDAIAEKDAASGGPDPEDGLGQLLGAFSKVIASADSPEDLQVTITPLDEDGNPDESRRVGTGADGVPPPIPTSVELPRASGRLVVQMYQLASGGRRGTIKERRVTCTHQGEPVLETVFVLRY
;
A
#
# COMPACT_ATOMS: atom_id res chain seq x y z
N MET A 1 77.72 30.87 31.96
CA MET A 1 77.25 29.57 32.49
C MET A 1 75.75 29.65 32.74
N GLY A 2 74.97 28.90 31.96
CA GLY A 2 73.67 28.36 32.38
C GLY A 2 72.39 29.17 32.14
N LYS A 3 71.38 28.44 31.62
CA LYS A 3 69.91 28.63 31.69
C LYS A 3 69.26 29.40 30.53
N LEU A 4 68.13 28.97 29.96
CA LEU A 4 67.35 27.73 29.99
C LEU A 4 66.31 27.89 28.86
N LEU A 5 66.17 26.91 27.96
CA LEU A 5 65.09 26.85 26.97
C LEU A 5 63.80 26.38 27.68
N ALA A 6 62.72 27.14 27.56
CA ALA A 6 61.37 26.69 27.92
C ALA A 6 60.61 26.35 26.63
N ALA A 7 60.45 25.05 26.38
CA ALA A 7 59.61 24.49 25.33
C ALA A 7 58.20 24.28 25.88
N THR A 8 57.21 24.94 25.27
CA THR A 8 55.80 24.81 25.64
C THR A 8 55.18 23.66 24.83
N CYS A 9 54.88 22.55 25.50
CA CYS A 9 54.11 21.43 24.93
C CYS A 9 52.64 21.84 24.72
N PHE A 10 52.20 21.87 23.47
CA PHE A 10 50.77 21.82 23.12
C PHE A 10 50.32 20.36 23.11
N VAL A 11 49.50 19.96 24.09
CA VAL A 11 48.75 18.71 24.05
C VAL A 11 47.43 19.00 23.33
N ALA A 12 47.35 18.64 22.05
CA ALA A 12 46.11 18.59 21.31
C ALA A 12 45.35 17.31 21.69
N ILE A 13 44.35 17.44 22.56
CA ILE A 13 43.38 16.37 22.83
C ILE A 13 42.47 16.29 21.61
N ALA A 14 42.70 15.29 20.76
CA ALA A 14 41.77 14.91 19.70
C ALA A 14 40.49 14.39 20.35
N ALA A 15 39.46 15.23 20.39
CA ALA A 15 38.10 14.80 20.67
C ALA A 15 37.61 13.94 19.49
N LEU A 16 37.80 12.62 19.60
CA LEU A 16 37.07 11.64 18.81
C LEU A 16 35.60 11.79 19.17
N SER A 17 34.88 12.57 18.39
CA SER A 17 33.43 12.63 18.37
C SER A 17 32.90 11.25 17.95
N LEU A 18 32.56 10.44 18.94
CA LEU A 18 31.63 9.32 18.81
C LEU A 18 30.31 9.88 18.29
N LEU A 19 30.15 9.90 16.97
CA LEU A 19 28.84 10.01 16.37
C LEU A 19 28.11 8.72 16.75
N PRO A 20 26.99 8.77 17.50
CA PRO A 20 26.14 7.61 17.61
C PRO A 20 25.65 7.32 16.18
N GLY A 21 26.20 6.28 15.58
CA GLY A 21 25.53 5.61 14.48
C GLY A 21 24.24 5.07 15.07
N SER A 22 23.16 5.84 14.93
CA SER A 22 21.82 5.40 15.27
C SER A 22 21.52 4.22 14.37
N VAL A 23 21.83 3.01 14.83
CA VAL A 23 21.17 1.81 14.34
C VAL A 23 19.70 2.12 14.54
N LEU A 24 18.98 2.34 13.44
CA LEU A 24 17.54 2.57 13.43
C LEU A 24 16.91 1.26 13.92
N ALA A 25 16.82 1.12 15.24
CA ALA A 25 16.11 0.03 15.86
C ALA A 25 14.62 0.21 15.56
N SER A 26 13.93 -0.91 15.35
CA SER A 26 12.49 -0.97 15.21
C SER A 26 11.83 -0.32 16.40
N ALA A 27 10.66 0.26 16.17
CA ALA A 27 9.86 0.88 17.22
C ALA A 27 9.57 -0.13 18.35
N GLY A 28 9.62 0.34 19.59
CA GLY A 28 9.31 -0.46 20.77
C GLY A 28 7.81 -0.57 21.03
N ALA A 29 7.42 -1.55 21.85
CA ALA A 29 6.05 -1.67 22.33
C ALA A 29 5.58 -0.37 23.03
N GLY A 30 4.42 0.15 22.62
CA GLY A 30 3.84 1.40 23.10
C GLY A 30 4.20 2.63 22.26
N ASP A 31 5.14 2.50 21.31
CA ASP A 31 5.56 3.64 20.49
C ASP A 31 4.49 4.03 19.46
N THR A 32 4.47 5.33 19.15
CA THR A 32 3.80 5.87 17.95
C THR A 32 4.86 6.45 17.03
N VAL A 33 5.00 5.86 15.85
CA VAL A 33 5.99 6.29 14.85
C VAL A 33 5.31 6.73 13.57
N ARG A 34 5.89 7.72 12.89
CA ARG A 34 5.30 8.32 11.68
C ARG A 34 6.23 8.20 10.49
N ASN A 35 5.70 7.75 9.36
CA ASN A 35 6.40 7.63 8.07
C ASN A 35 7.74 6.89 8.20
N VAL A 36 7.80 5.89 9.10
CA VAL A 36 8.94 5.01 9.25
C VAL A 36 8.80 3.90 8.22
N PHE A 37 9.76 3.86 7.32
CA PHE A 37 9.84 2.85 6.28
C PHE A 37 11.15 2.06 6.43
N GLY A 38 11.09 0.78 6.12
CA GLY A 38 12.29 -0.03 5.91
C GLY A 38 12.97 0.26 4.57
N PRO A 39 14.12 -0.38 4.30
CA PRO A 39 14.81 -0.32 3.00
C PRO A 39 13.86 -0.69 1.85
N ASP A 40 13.85 0.15 0.82
CA ASP A 40 13.05 -0.06 -0.40
C ASP A 40 13.83 -0.94 -1.39
N VAL A 41 13.85 -2.25 -1.13
CA VAL A 41 14.60 -3.25 -1.89
C VAL A 41 13.70 -4.21 -2.67
N GLY A 42 12.49 -3.78 -3.01
CA GLY A 42 11.58 -4.59 -3.84
C GLY A 42 10.86 -5.75 -3.15
N LEU A 43 11.11 -6.01 -1.86
CA LEU A 43 10.40 -7.05 -1.08
C LEU A 43 8.96 -6.67 -0.68
N GLY A 44 8.41 -5.59 -1.24
CA GLY A 44 7.00 -5.22 -1.15
C GLY A 44 6.48 -4.72 0.21
N ALA A 45 7.19 -4.95 1.32
CA ALA A 45 6.72 -4.64 2.68
C ALA A 45 7.70 -3.75 3.46
N ASN A 46 7.74 -2.46 3.13
CA ASN A 46 8.57 -1.49 3.85
C ASN A 46 7.84 -0.74 4.97
N GLN A 47 6.61 -1.11 5.32
CA GLN A 47 5.82 -0.44 6.37
C GLN A 47 5.68 -1.30 7.63
N CYS A 48 5.23 -0.70 8.73
CA CYS A 48 4.95 -1.30 10.03
C CYS A 48 6.14 -2.10 10.63
N ARG A 49 7.36 -1.57 10.50
CA ARG A 49 8.59 -2.24 10.94
C ARG A 49 8.60 -2.51 12.45
N GLY A 50 8.80 -3.78 12.81
CA GLY A 50 8.72 -4.29 14.18
C GLY A 50 7.34 -4.82 14.58
N ALA A 51 6.32 -4.71 13.72
CA ALA A 51 5.09 -5.47 13.89
C ALA A 51 5.35 -6.96 13.64
N CYS A 52 4.58 -7.83 14.29
CA CYS A 52 4.57 -9.23 13.89
C CYS A 52 3.76 -9.38 12.60
N GLY A 53 4.35 -10.03 11.59
CA GLY A 53 3.79 -10.22 10.25
C GLY A 53 4.51 -9.35 9.22
N GLY A 54 4.39 -9.70 7.94
CA GLY A 54 4.99 -8.91 6.85
C GLY A 54 4.24 -7.60 6.62
N GLY A 55 4.96 -6.48 6.62
CA GLY A 55 4.39 -5.15 6.35
C GLY A 55 3.41 -4.72 7.44
N CYS A 56 2.30 -4.08 7.03
CA CYS A 56 1.15 -3.82 7.91
C CYS A 56 0.12 -4.96 7.74
N PRO A 57 0.24 -6.09 8.45
CA PRO A 57 -0.64 -7.23 8.26
C PRO A 57 -2.10 -6.92 8.60
N LYS A 58 -3.03 -7.74 8.10
CA LYS A 58 -4.48 -7.59 8.34
C LYS A 58 -4.87 -7.73 9.81
N THR A 59 -4.01 -8.33 10.63
CA THR A 59 -4.18 -8.40 12.08
C THR A 59 -3.95 -7.05 12.77
N CYS A 60 -3.33 -6.08 12.10
CA CYS A 60 -3.30 -4.69 12.56
C CYS A 60 -4.70 -4.08 12.46
N ARG A 61 -5.14 -3.41 13.53
CA ARG A 61 -6.26 -2.47 13.43
C ARG A 61 -5.80 -1.28 12.60
N SER A 62 -6.65 -0.75 11.73
CA SER A 62 -6.32 0.48 11.00
C SER A 62 -7.40 1.52 11.16
N GLU A 63 -6.97 2.76 11.27
CA GLU A 63 -7.82 3.93 11.44
C GLU A 63 -7.35 5.02 10.48
N VAL A 64 -8.31 5.75 9.91
CA VAL A 64 -8.00 6.90 9.07
C VAL A 64 -8.44 8.13 9.84
N ARG A 65 -7.52 9.05 10.07
CA ARG A 65 -7.79 10.37 10.64
C ARG A 65 -7.25 11.47 9.74
N PHE A 66 -7.68 12.69 9.99
CA PHE A 66 -7.21 13.84 9.24
C PHE A 66 -6.65 14.92 10.15
N GLU A 67 -5.51 15.47 9.75
CA GLU A 67 -4.84 16.59 10.41
C GLU A 67 -5.03 17.85 9.57
N CYS A 68 -5.27 18.98 10.22
CA CYS A 68 -5.38 20.26 9.52
C CYS A 68 -4.02 20.83 9.18
N LEU A 69 -3.86 21.24 7.91
CA LEU A 69 -2.69 21.93 7.41
C LEU A 69 -3.08 23.35 7.00
N GLY A 70 -2.79 24.32 7.86
CA GLY A 70 -3.22 25.71 7.70
C GLY A 70 -4.74 25.83 7.62
N ASP A 71 -5.24 26.77 6.82
CA ASP A 71 -6.67 27.12 6.80
C ASP A 71 -7.52 26.36 5.76
N THR A 72 -6.89 25.74 4.77
CA THR A 72 -7.62 25.18 3.62
C THR A 72 -7.30 23.73 3.31
N LYS A 73 -6.25 23.16 3.91
CA LYS A 73 -5.78 21.81 3.58
C LYS A 73 -5.92 20.86 4.76
N LEU A 74 -5.96 19.60 4.41
CA LEU A 74 -6.03 18.45 5.27
C LEU A 74 -4.95 17.46 4.86
N ARG A 75 -4.38 16.78 5.83
CA ARG A 75 -3.48 15.64 5.66
C ARG A 75 -4.21 14.41 6.13
N ARG A 76 -4.28 13.39 5.27
CA ARG A 76 -4.78 12.07 5.66
C ARG A 76 -3.66 11.32 6.40
N VAL A 77 -3.99 10.76 7.55
CA VAL A 77 -3.11 9.92 8.35
C VAL A 77 -3.74 8.53 8.40
N ASN A 78 -3.06 7.54 7.81
CA ASN A 78 -3.43 6.14 7.95
C ASN A 78 -2.67 5.60 9.16
N ALA A 79 -3.36 5.37 10.27
CA ALA A 79 -2.80 4.78 11.46
C ALA A 79 -3.02 3.26 11.44
N PHE A 80 -1.98 2.49 11.74
CA PHE A 80 -2.02 1.05 11.90
C PHE A 80 -1.56 0.70 13.30
N ILE A 81 -2.40 0.02 14.07
CA ILE A 81 -2.10 -0.43 15.42
C ILE A 81 -1.87 -1.94 15.34
N CYS A 82 -0.61 -2.33 15.43
CA CYS A 82 -0.17 -3.70 15.18
C CYS A 82 0.36 -4.33 16.47
N GLY A 83 0.08 -5.62 16.67
CA GLY A 83 0.75 -6.40 17.71
C GLY A 83 2.24 -6.56 17.40
N THR A 84 3.08 -6.47 18.44
CA THR A 84 4.53 -6.65 18.34
C THR A 84 5.01 -7.68 19.36
N HIS A 85 6.18 -8.26 19.10
CA HIS A 85 6.93 -9.07 20.03
C HIS A 85 8.43 -8.81 19.80
N GLN A 86 9.28 -8.98 20.81
CA GLN A 86 10.73 -8.78 20.68
C GLN A 86 11.33 -9.55 19.50
N GLY A 87 10.87 -10.78 19.26
CA GLY A 87 11.29 -11.57 18.09
C GLY A 87 10.95 -10.94 16.73
N CYS A 88 9.80 -10.24 16.63
CA CYS A 88 9.39 -9.53 15.41
C CYS A 88 10.26 -8.27 15.19
N ARG A 89 10.59 -7.56 16.27
CA ARG A 89 11.51 -6.40 16.22
C ARG A 89 12.93 -6.82 15.86
N ASP A 90 13.46 -7.88 16.50
CA ASP A 90 14.78 -8.43 16.19
C ASP A 90 14.88 -8.90 14.73
N HIS A 91 13.82 -9.54 14.22
CA HIS A 91 13.73 -9.97 12.82
C HIS A 91 13.90 -8.78 11.87
N ASP A 92 13.11 -7.74 12.08
CA ASP A 92 13.10 -6.57 11.21
C ASP A 92 14.38 -5.76 11.33
N ASP A 93 14.98 -5.66 12.52
CA ASP A 93 16.28 -5.03 12.73
C ASP A 93 17.40 -5.77 11.97
N CYS A 94 17.35 -7.11 11.99
CA CYS A 94 18.25 -7.96 11.21
C CYS A 94 18.06 -7.70 9.72
N LEU A 95 16.82 -7.71 9.23
CA LEU A 95 16.51 -7.50 7.83
C LEU A 95 16.97 -6.13 7.35
N ASP A 96 16.74 -5.09 8.17
CA ASP A 96 17.20 -3.74 7.88
C ASP A 96 18.72 -3.61 7.86
N ALA A 97 19.41 -4.26 8.79
CA ALA A 97 20.86 -4.29 8.82
C ALA A 97 21.43 -5.01 7.59
N CYS A 98 20.86 -6.16 7.22
CA CYS A 98 21.30 -6.95 6.09
C CYS A 98 21.10 -6.18 4.77
N LEU A 99 19.89 -5.70 4.51
CA LEU A 99 19.54 -4.99 3.27
C LEU A 99 20.25 -3.64 3.11
N ARG A 100 20.62 -2.97 4.20
CA ARG A 100 21.46 -1.76 4.12
C ARG A 100 22.87 -2.05 3.63
N ASN A 101 23.42 -3.21 4.00
CA ASN A 101 24.78 -3.60 3.62
C ASN A 101 24.80 -4.30 2.26
N SER A 102 23.74 -5.04 1.94
CA SER A 102 23.60 -5.83 0.73
C SER A 102 22.18 -5.71 0.15
N PRO A 103 21.85 -4.60 -0.55
CA PRO A 103 20.49 -4.32 -1.02
C PRO A 103 19.92 -5.35 -2.01
N GLU A 104 20.78 -6.07 -2.72
CA GLU A 104 20.41 -7.08 -3.71
C GLU A 104 20.46 -8.51 -3.13
N ASP A 105 20.80 -8.66 -1.85
CA ASP A 105 20.97 -9.96 -1.22
C ASP A 105 19.61 -10.57 -0.87
N ARG A 106 19.33 -11.69 -1.54
CA ARG A 106 18.09 -12.44 -1.42
C ARG A 106 18.08 -13.35 -0.20
N ASP A 107 19.24 -13.60 0.41
CA ASP A 107 19.39 -14.49 1.55
C ASP A 107 19.10 -13.81 2.88
N CYS A 108 19.05 -12.47 2.92
CA CYS A 108 18.75 -11.68 4.12
C CYS A 108 17.50 -12.18 4.86
N GLN A 109 16.42 -12.49 4.13
CA GLN A 109 15.19 -12.99 4.74
C GLN A 109 15.39 -14.35 5.41
N SER A 110 16.10 -15.26 4.75
CA SER A 110 16.36 -16.61 5.26
C SER A 110 17.26 -16.58 6.49
N GLU A 111 18.31 -15.75 6.48
CA GLU A 111 19.21 -15.56 7.62
C GLU A 111 18.48 -14.98 8.84
N CYS A 112 17.67 -13.95 8.64
CA CYS A 112 16.92 -13.33 9.73
C CYS A 112 15.80 -14.23 10.25
N ASN A 113 15.14 -15.02 9.40
CA ASN A 113 14.22 -16.07 9.82
C ASN A 113 14.92 -17.11 10.72
N ALA A 114 16.10 -17.60 10.29
CA ALA A 114 16.88 -18.58 11.05
C ALA A 114 17.31 -18.02 12.41
N MET A 115 17.79 -16.78 12.46
CA MET A 115 18.17 -16.09 13.70
C MET A 115 17.02 -16.04 14.72
N VAL A 116 15.81 -15.70 14.27
CA VAL A 116 14.64 -15.60 15.17
C VAL A 116 14.20 -16.99 15.64
N VAL A 117 14.21 -17.99 14.77
CA VAL A 117 13.90 -19.39 15.14
C VAL A 117 14.90 -19.94 16.14
N GLU A 118 16.21 -19.69 15.95
CA GLU A 118 17.25 -20.12 16.88
C GLU A 118 17.08 -19.46 18.26
N ARG A 119 16.77 -18.15 18.28
CA ARG A 119 16.67 -17.38 19.53
C ARG A 119 15.38 -17.63 20.30
N TYR A 120 14.25 -17.76 19.62
CA TYR A 120 12.92 -17.77 20.24
C TYR A 120 12.17 -19.10 20.12
N GLY A 121 12.62 -20.00 19.24
CA GLY A 121 11.99 -21.28 18.95
C GLY A 121 10.92 -21.20 17.85
N PHE A 122 10.85 -22.25 17.03
CA PHE A 122 9.95 -22.36 15.88
C PHE A 122 8.46 -22.15 16.24
N ASP A 123 8.02 -22.70 17.36
CA ASP A 123 6.62 -22.63 17.83
C ASP A 123 6.15 -21.20 18.08
N LYS A 124 7.07 -20.30 18.46
CA LYS A 124 6.76 -18.89 18.68
C LYS A 124 6.92 -18.07 17.41
N SER A 125 7.94 -18.36 16.60
CA SER A 125 8.22 -17.61 15.37
C SER A 125 7.16 -17.80 14.29
N THR A 126 6.58 -18.99 14.19
CA THR A 126 5.56 -19.31 13.17
C THR A 126 4.29 -18.44 13.28
N PRO A 127 3.62 -18.32 14.44
CA PRO A 127 2.46 -17.42 14.55
C PRO A 127 2.84 -15.96 14.33
N TRP A 128 4.02 -15.52 14.78
CA TRP A 128 4.50 -14.15 14.55
C TRP A 128 4.67 -13.81 13.07
N LEU A 129 5.21 -14.73 12.27
CA LEU A 129 5.31 -14.59 10.81
C LEU A 129 3.94 -14.35 10.16
N LEU A 130 2.90 -14.99 10.71
CA LEU A 130 1.51 -14.83 10.27
C LEU A 130 0.81 -13.60 10.87
N GLY A 131 1.57 -12.75 11.57
CA GLY A 131 1.08 -11.59 12.29
C GLY A 131 0.14 -11.93 13.44
N LYS A 132 0.28 -13.10 14.06
CA LYS A 132 -0.48 -13.56 15.23
C LYS A 132 0.39 -13.47 16.49
N GLY A 133 -0.27 -13.49 17.64
CA GLY A 133 0.40 -13.44 18.95
C GLY A 133 1.01 -14.79 19.40
N PRO A 134 1.51 -14.87 20.65
CA PRO A 134 1.37 -13.85 21.68
C PRO A 134 2.22 -12.60 21.38
N TYR A 135 1.62 -11.44 21.61
CA TYR A 135 2.29 -10.14 21.53
C TYR A 135 2.82 -9.73 22.90
N ASP A 136 3.91 -8.97 22.94
CA ASP A 136 4.39 -8.28 24.14
C ASP A 136 3.95 -6.81 24.22
N GLY A 137 3.29 -6.31 23.17
CA GLY A 137 2.66 -4.99 23.14
C GLY A 137 2.05 -4.66 21.78
N GLU A 138 1.70 -3.39 21.58
CA GLU A 138 1.24 -2.84 20.29
C GLU A 138 2.17 -1.69 19.87
N ILE A 139 2.32 -1.46 18.57
CA ILE A 139 2.98 -0.28 18.00
C ILE A 139 1.95 0.43 17.10
N THR A 140 1.90 1.76 17.18
CA THR A 140 1.11 2.57 16.27
C THR A 140 1.99 3.16 15.17
N PHE A 141 1.70 2.80 13.93
CA PHE A 141 2.39 3.32 12.73
C PHE A 141 1.48 4.29 11.99
N GLU A 142 1.94 5.52 11.80
CA GLU A 142 1.21 6.56 11.10
C GLU A 142 1.83 6.87 9.74
N TYR A 143 1.06 6.67 8.67
CA TYR A 143 1.50 6.94 7.30
C TYR A 143 0.69 8.08 6.67
N THR A 144 1.41 9.14 6.30
CA THR A 144 0.87 10.29 5.56
C THR A 144 1.28 10.23 4.08
N ARG A 145 2.33 9.47 3.76
CA ARG A 145 2.79 9.12 2.41
C ARG A 145 2.87 7.60 2.28
N TYR A 146 2.83 7.07 1.06
CA TYR A 146 2.81 5.61 0.83
C TYR A 146 4.20 4.96 0.70
N ALA A 147 5.25 5.75 0.44
CA ALA A 147 6.63 5.31 0.31
C ALA A 147 7.60 6.41 0.84
N PRO A 148 8.89 6.08 1.09
CA PRO A 148 9.86 7.02 1.64
C PRO A 148 9.97 8.33 0.84
N GLU A 149 10.07 8.24 -0.48
CA GLU A 149 10.24 9.40 -1.36
C GLU A 149 8.91 9.87 -1.99
N ALA A 150 7.79 9.21 -1.67
CA ALA A 150 6.50 9.58 -2.22
C ALA A 150 6.08 10.96 -1.68
N PRO A 151 5.55 11.84 -2.56
CA PRO A 151 4.98 13.10 -2.12
C PRO A 151 3.75 12.84 -1.23
N GLU A 152 3.58 13.69 -0.22
CA GLU A 152 2.42 13.62 0.66
C GLU A 152 1.17 14.18 -0.05
N PRO A 153 0.07 13.42 -0.18
CA PRO A 153 -1.18 13.91 -0.73
C PRO A 153 -1.85 14.90 0.24
N LEU A 154 -2.31 16.02 -0.30
CA LEU A 154 -3.19 16.94 0.39
C LEU A 154 -4.64 16.72 0.03
N TYR A 155 -5.49 16.97 1.01
CA TYR A 155 -6.94 16.89 0.92
C TYR A 155 -7.56 18.23 1.26
N ARG A 156 -8.83 18.39 0.93
CA ARG A 156 -9.67 19.54 1.34
C ARG A 156 -11.08 19.08 1.61
N CYS A 157 -11.85 19.92 2.29
CA CYS A 157 -13.29 19.71 2.38
C CYS A 157 -13.96 20.06 1.03
N PRO A 158 -15.03 19.34 0.64
CA PRO A 158 -15.85 19.72 -0.50
C PRO A 158 -16.37 21.16 -0.37
N PRO A 159 -16.70 21.83 -1.49
CA PRO A 159 -17.26 23.17 -1.45
C PRO A 159 -18.48 23.27 -0.52
N GLY A 160 -18.45 24.25 0.38
CA GLY A 160 -19.51 24.47 1.38
C GLY A 160 -19.36 23.64 2.67
N ALA A 161 -18.56 22.57 2.69
CA ALA A 161 -18.31 21.82 3.92
C ALA A 161 -17.35 22.57 4.87
N ILE A 162 -17.59 22.43 6.16
CA ILE A 162 -16.79 23.03 7.23
C ILE A 162 -15.79 21.99 7.71
N ARG A 163 -14.53 22.39 7.83
CA ARG A 163 -13.46 21.51 8.31
C ARG A 163 -13.54 21.33 9.82
N GLN A 164 -13.36 20.10 10.30
CA GLN A 164 -13.25 19.77 11.72
C GLN A 164 -11.90 19.09 12.00
N CYS A 165 -11.02 19.79 12.72
CA CYS A 165 -9.71 19.28 13.09
C CYS A 165 -9.82 18.48 14.39
N GLY A 166 -9.40 17.21 14.40
CA GLY A 166 -9.35 16.39 15.62
C GLY A 166 -10.70 15.84 16.11
N ALA A 167 -11.73 15.84 15.25
CA ALA A 167 -13.02 15.18 15.49
C ALA A 167 -13.15 13.88 14.66
N ASP A 168 -14.22 13.12 14.87
CA ASP A 168 -14.49 11.83 14.21
C ASP A 168 -14.62 11.91 12.67
N GLY A 169 -14.69 13.13 12.10
CA GLY A 169 -14.71 13.36 10.67
C GLY A 169 -13.91 14.60 10.25
N PRO A 170 -13.27 14.59 9.07
CA PRO A 170 -12.46 15.72 8.59
C PRO A 170 -13.27 16.95 8.23
N CYS A 171 -14.51 16.73 7.79
CA CYS A 171 -15.39 17.74 7.24
C CYS A 171 -16.83 17.45 7.67
N VAL A 172 -17.62 18.50 7.84
CA VAL A 172 -19.05 18.41 8.08
C VAL A 172 -19.83 19.27 7.10
N GLY A 173 -21.04 18.83 6.77
CA GLY A 173 -21.97 19.61 5.98
C GLY A 173 -22.31 20.94 6.66
N PRO A 174 -22.49 22.03 5.90
CA PRO A 174 -22.72 23.36 6.48
C PRO A 174 -24.05 23.47 7.24
N ASN A 175 -25.03 22.62 6.91
CA ASN A 175 -26.41 22.78 7.36
C ASN A 175 -26.86 21.74 8.40
N ASP A 176 -26.30 20.54 8.36
CA ASP A 176 -26.76 19.41 9.17
C ASP A 176 -25.67 18.85 10.11
N GLY A 177 -24.44 19.38 10.01
CA GLY A 177 -23.30 18.91 10.79
C GLY A 177 -22.92 17.46 10.51
N ARG A 178 -23.47 16.84 9.44
CA ARG A 178 -23.16 15.45 9.11
C ARG A 178 -21.75 15.37 8.56
N ALA A 179 -21.02 14.32 8.94
CA ALA A 179 -19.70 14.06 8.41
C ALA A 179 -19.76 13.93 6.87
N VAL A 180 -18.80 14.57 6.21
CA VAL A 180 -18.59 14.50 4.76
C VAL A 180 -17.15 14.08 4.52
N ASP A 181 -16.94 13.26 3.50
CA ASP A 181 -15.61 12.78 3.14
C ASP A 181 -14.73 13.94 2.63
N ALA A 182 -13.48 14.01 3.10
CA ALA A 182 -12.48 14.88 2.51
C ALA A 182 -12.13 14.39 1.10
N ILE A 183 -11.86 15.33 0.20
CA ILE A 183 -11.50 15.05 -1.20
C ILE A 183 -10.03 15.33 -1.42
N PHE A 184 -9.38 14.51 -2.25
CA PHE A 184 -8.03 14.77 -2.71
C PHE A 184 -7.98 16.15 -3.40
N ASP A 185 -6.88 16.84 -3.16
CA ASP A 185 -6.65 18.19 -3.66
C ASP A 185 -5.42 18.24 -4.56
N SER A 186 -4.25 17.85 -4.04
CA SER A 186 -2.98 17.99 -4.77
C SER A 186 -1.83 17.20 -4.15
N TYR A 187 -0.75 17.06 -4.92
CA TYR A 187 0.58 16.72 -4.43
C TYR A 187 1.47 17.98 -4.50
N PRO A 188 1.71 18.71 -3.39
CA PRO A 188 2.44 19.99 -3.43
C PRO A 188 3.88 19.87 -3.91
N ALA A 189 4.50 18.72 -3.67
CA ALA A 189 5.86 18.41 -4.09
C ALA A 189 5.94 17.85 -5.52
N ALA A 190 4.82 17.72 -6.24
CA ALA A 190 4.85 17.33 -7.63
C ALA A 190 5.65 18.35 -8.46
N SER A 191 6.41 17.86 -9.44
CA SER A 191 7.23 18.71 -10.29
C SER A 191 6.38 19.78 -11.00
N THR A 192 6.97 20.95 -11.31
CA THR A 192 6.22 22.05 -11.95
C THR A 192 5.64 21.69 -13.32
N GLY A 193 6.18 20.65 -13.97
CA GLY A 193 5.70 20.11 -15.23
C GLY A 193 4.75 18.91 -15.09
N ALA A 194 4.53 18.40 -13.88
CA ALA A 194 3.63 17.28 -13.65
C ALA A 194 2.19 17.66 -13.99
N MET A 195 1.42 16.66 -14.40
CA MET A 195 -0.02 16.79 -14.58
C MET A 195 -0.67 17.19 -13.25
N GLN A 196 -1.55 18.18 -13.32
CA GLN A 196 -2.26 18.68 -12.15
C GLN A 196 -3.75 18.51 -12.36
N ILE A 197 -4.46 18.17 -11.29
CA ILE A 197 -5.91 18.06 -11.30
C ILE A 197 -6.56 19.13 -10.43
N SER A 198 -7.77 19.51 -10.80
CA SER A 198 -8.62 20.42 -10.04
C SER A 198 -10.07 19.98 -10.12
N GLY A 199 -10.90 20.50 -9.21
CA GLY A 199 -12.34 20.25 -9.25
C GLY A 199 -12.73 18.78 -9.07
N LEU A 200 -11.89 17.97 -8.41
CA LEU A 200 -12.16 16.55 -8.21
C LEU A 200 -13.51 16.32 -7.54
N ARG A 201 -14.30 15.46 -8.17
CA ARG A 201 -15.54 14.87 -7.66
C ARG A 201 -15.42 13.36 -7.73
N ALA A 202 -15.96 12.67 -6.74
CA ALA A 202 -15.97 11.22 -6.67
C ALA A 202 -17.33 10.74 -6.16
N GLY A 203 -17.94 9.77 -6.84
CA GLY A 203 -19.24 9.25 -6.42
C GLY A 203 -20.01 8.50 -7.52
N PRO A 204 -21.31 8.24 -7.29
CA PRO A 204 -22.18 7.58 -8.26
C PRO A 204 -22.24 8.31 -9.59
N LEU A 205 -22.32 7.56 -10.69
CA LEU A 205 -22.46 8.12 -12.04
C LEU A 205 -23.93 8.32 -12.42
N CYS A 206 -24.21 9.39 -13.16
CA CYS A 206 -25.54 9.67 -13.70
C CYS A 206 -25.70 8.97 -15.06
N ASP A 207 -26.81 8.23 -15.24
CA ASP A 207 -27.02 7.40 -16.44
C ASP A 207 -27.03 8.18 -17.77
N ALA A 208 -27.40 9.46 -17.77
CA ALA A 208 -27.57 10.24 -19.00
C ALA A 208 -26.34 11.05 -19.44
N GLU A 209 -25.44 11.38 -18.51
CA GLU A 209 -24.35 12.34 -18.77
C GLU A 209 -22.94 11.76 -18.55
N GLU A 210 -22.83 10.53 -18.06
CA GLU A 210 -21.54 9.93 -17.68
C GLU A 210 -20.71 10.84 -16.77
N ARG A 211 -21.37 11.46 -15.79
CA ARG A 211 -20.78 12.39 -14.82
C ARG A 211 -21.03 11.93 -13.40
N VAL A 212 -20.23 12.42 -12.46
CA VAL A 212 -20.47 12.18 -11.04
C VAL A 212 -21.68 13.01 -10.59
N CYS A 213 -22.73 12.35 -10.07
CA CYS A 213 -23.96 13.04 -9.66
C CYS A 213 -23.74 13.85 -8.39
N GLU A 214 -23.13 13.22 -7.40
CA GLU A 214 -22.91 13.77 -6.06
C GLU A 214 -21.54 13.35 -5.55
N GLN A 215 -21.00 14.17 -4.64
CA GLN A 215 -19.76 13.83 -3.96
C GLN A 215 -20.07 12.82 -2.85
N SER A 216 -19.69 11.56 -3.05
CA SER A 216 -19.78 10.51 -2.03
C SER A 216 -18.72 9.47 -2.28
N LEU A 217 -17.88 9.18 -1.29
CA LEU A 217 -16.98 8.01 -1.34
C LEU A 217 -17.67 6.74 -0.86
N ASN A 218 -18.82 6.87 -0.18
CA ASN A 218 -19.63 5.76 0.30
C ASN A 218 -20.60 5.32 -0.80
N ILE A 219 -20.27 4.23 -1.50
CA ILE A 219 -21.03 3.70 -2.63
C ILE A 219 -21.86 2.50 -2.16
N LYS A 220 -23.18 2.61 -2.28
CA LYS A 220 -24.09 1.48 -2.08
C LYS A 220 -24.14 0.63 -3.34
N VAL A 221 -23.70 -0.61 -3.27
CA VAL A 221 -23.71 -1.55 -4.39
C VAL A 221 -25.07 -2.24 -4.43
N GLY A 222 -25.91 -1.86 -5.40
CA GLY A 222 -27.29 -2.33 -5.54
C GLY A 222 -27.57 -3.12 -6.82
N GLY A 223 -26.74 -2.96 -7.85
CA GLY A 223 -27.02 -3.56 -9.17
C GLY A 223 -28.01 -2.76 -10.02
N ASP A 224 -28.13 -1.46 -9.77
CA ASP A 224 -29.13 -0.57 -10.39
C ASP A 224 -28.90 -0.37 -11.91
N SER A 225 -27.68 -0.62 -12.40
CA SER A 225 -27.28 -0.54 -13.80
C SER A 225 -27.00 -1.93 -14.39
N ARG A 226 -26.96 -2.04 -15.72
CA ARG A 226 -26.45 -3.23 -16.41
C ARG A 226 -25.04 -2.99 -16.95
N CYS A 227 -24.09 -3.82 -16.52
CA CYS A 227 -22.73 -3.89 -17.03
C CYS A 227 -22.51 -5.17 -17.84
N PRO A 228 -21.40 -5.32 -18.59
CA PRO A 228 -21.14 -6.50 -19.42
C PRO A 228 -21.28 -7.85 -18.70
N ASN A 229 -20.97 -7.89 -17.39
CA ASN A 229 -20.98 -9.10 -16.58
C ASN A 229 -22.17 -9.20 -15.60
N GLY A 230 -23.22 -8.40 -15.80
CA GLY A 230 -24.45 -8.47 -15.01
C GLY A 230 -24.85 -7.16 -14.34
N PRO A 231 -25.80 -7.23 -13.37
CA PRO A 231 -26.22 -6.08 -12.59
C PRO A 231 -25.04 -5.46 -11.83
N CYS A 232 -24.90 -4.15 -11.91
CA CYS A 232 -23.77 -3.43 -11.34
C CYS A 232 -24.20 -2.06 -10.78
N THR A 233 -23.34 -1.48 -9.98
CA THR A 233 -23.41 -0.06 -9.59
C THR A 233 -22.27 0.68 -10.27
N ARG A 234 -22.60 1.75 -11.00
CA ARG A 234 -21.64 2.63 -11.68
C ARG A 234 -21.23 3.79 -10.77
N PHE A 235 -19.94 4.04 -10.66
CA PHE A 235 -19.37 5.15 -9.90
C PHE A 235 -18.08 5.62 -10.58
N GLY A 236 -17.52 6.74 -10.17
CA GLY A 236 -16.41 7.30 -10.91
C GLY A 236 -15.71 8.46 -10.23
N LEU A 237 -14.70 8.94 -10.94
CA LEU A 237 -14.00 10.19 -10.66
C LEU A 237 -14.25 11.16 -11.80
N GLU A 238 -14.48 12.41 -11.47
CA GLU A 238 -14.62 13.50 -12.42
C GLU A 238 -13.70 14.64 -11.99
N PHE A 239 -12.83 15.10 -12.88
CA PHE A 239 -11.91 16.19 -12.58
C PHE A 239 -11.48 16.94 -13.84
N GLU A 240 -11.01 18.16 -13.63
CA GLU A 240 -10.27 18.93 -14.62
C GLU A 240 -8.79 18.60 -14.50
N TYR A 241 -8.07 18.63 -15.62
CA TYR A 241 -6.63 18.41 -15.64
C TYR A 241 -5.91 19.42 -16.52
N ARG A 242 -4.64 19.67 -16.18
CA ARG A 242 -3.70 20.51 -16.94
C ARG A 242 -2.29 19.91 -16.92
N ASN A 243 -1.43 20.38 -17.83
CA ASN A 243 -0.05 19.92 -18.00
C ASN A 243 0.08 18.40 -18.24
N ALA A 244 -0.94 17.77 -18.83
CA ALA A 244 -0.83 16.39 -19.28
C ALA A 244 0.02 16.29 -20.55
N ASN A 245 0.77 15.20 -20.70
CA ASN A 245 1.37 14.81 -21.94
C ASN A 245 0.39 13.93 -22.74
N PRO A 246 -0.17 14.39 -23.89
CA PRO A 246 -1.20 13.64 -24.61
C PRO A 246 -0.73 12.30 -25.20
N VAL A 247 0.59 12.06 -25.29
CA VAL A 247 1.14 10.78 -25.76
C VAL A 247 1.33 9.76 -24.64
N ALA A 248 1.12 10.17 -23.38
CA ALA A 248 1.15 9.29 -22.23
C ALA A 248 -0.26 9.19 -21.63
N ALA A 249 -0.66 7.98 -21.25
CA ALA A 249 -1.94 7.77 -20.60
C ALA A 249 -1.88 8.18 -19.12
N LEU A 250 -3.06 8.31 -18.52
CA LEU A 250 -3.23 8.28 -17.07
C LEU A 250 -3.31 6.81 -16.64
N GLU A 251 -2.32 6.36 -15.88
CA GLU A 251 -2.22 4.97 -15.39
C GLU A 251 -2.83 4.88 -14.00
N CYS A 252 -3.96 4.20 -13.88
CA CYS A 252 -4.69 4.01 -12.63
C CYS A 252 -4.54 2.57 -12.11
N ARG A 253 -4.28 2.44 -10.81
CA ARG A 253 -4.21 1.17 -10.10
C ARG A 253 -5.22 1.14 -8.98
N THR A 254 -5.71 -0.05 -8.70
CA THR A 254 -6.65 -0.28 -7.60
C THR A 254 -6.17 -1.34 -6.66
N SER A 255 -6.42 -1.14 -5.38
CA SER A 255 -6.26 -2.16 -4.36
C SER A 255 -7.55 -2.26 -3.55
N THR A 256 -8.07 -3.47 -3.41
CA THR A 256 -9.21 -3.76 -2.54
C THR A 256 -8.68 -4.15 -1.15
N ARG A 257 -9.22 -3.54 -0.10
CA ARG A 257 -9.07 -4.04 1.27
C ARG A 257 -10.45 -4.51 1.73
N SER A 258 -10.58 -5.81 1.95
CA SER A 258 -11.76 -6.44 2.55
C SER A 258 -11.53 -6.68 4.04
N ASN A 259 -12.57 -6.52 4.85
CA ASN A 259 -12.56 -6.92 6.26
C ASN A 259 -12.73 -8.44 6.43
N GLU A 260 -13.07 -9.17 5.37
CA GLU A 260 -13.22 -10.64 5.37
C GLU A 260 -12.09 -11.29 4.56
N ASP A 261 -11.38 -12.23 5.21
CA ASP A 261 -10.55 -13.35 4.73
C ASP A 261 -9.87 -13.30 3.35
N ASP A 262 -9.46 -12.12 2.88
CA ASP A 262 -8.67 -11.95 1.65
C ASP A 262 -7.18 -12.30 1.87
N PHE A 263 -6.89 -13.17 2.83
CA PHE A 263 -5.59 -13.67 3.26
C PHE A 263 -4.79 -14.30 2.11
N VAL A 264 -5.50 -14.83 1.11
CA VAL A 264 -4.95 -15.66 0.03
C VAL A 264 -4.23 -14.83 -1.04
N GLY A 265 -4.74 -13.65 -1.40
CA GLY A 265 -4.15 -12.84 -2.48
C GLY A 265 -2.77 -12.28 -2.14
N ASP A 266 -2.58 -11.80 -0.91
CA ASP A 266 -1.30 -11.22 -0.46
C ASP A 266 -0.23 -12.30 -0.23
N LEU A 267 -0.64 -13.50 0.21
CA LEU A 267 0.27 -14.63 0.44
C LEU A 267 0.68 -15.33 -0.86
N ILE A 268 -0.20 -15.36 -1.87
CA ILE A 268 0.13 -15.83 -3.23
C ILE A 268 1.14 -14.90 -3.88
N LYS A 269 1.08 -13.59 -3.63
CA LYS A 269 2.04 -12.63 -4.18
C LYS A 269 3.42 -12.78 -3.52
N LEU A 270 3.47 -12.77 -2.18
CA LEU A 270 4.72 -12.97 -1.42
C LEU A 270 5.35 -14.35 -1.67
N GLY A 271 4.53 -15.40 -1.82
CA GLY A 271 5.00 -16.75 -2.12
C GLY A 271 5.40 -16.97 -3.58
N GLY A 272 4.65 -16.39 -4.51
CA GLY A 272 4.90 -16.49 -5.96
C GLY A 272 6.18 -15.78 -6.37
N ASP A 273 6.42 -14.58 -5.81
CA ASP A 273 7.63 -13.79 -6.08
C ASP A 273 8.89 -14.51 -5.53
N ALA A 274 8.80 -15.15 -4.37
CA ALA A 274 9.92 -15.90 -3.77
C ALA A 274 10.24 -17.24 -4.47
N ILE A 275 9.23 -17.92 -5.05
CA ILE A 275 9.42 -19.22 -5.72
C ILE A 275 9.89 -19.03 -7.16
N ALA A 276 9.29 -18.12 -7.92
CA ALA A 276 9.68 -17.84 -9.30
C ALA A 276 11.14 -17.36 -9.40
N GLU A 277 11.63 -16.64 -8.38
CA GLU A 277 13.01 -16.16 -8.32
C GLU A 277 14.02 -17.22 -7.86
N LYS A 278 13.60 -18.21 -7.05
CA LYS A 278 14.46 -19.33 -6.63
C LYS A 278 14.67 -20.34 -7.75
N ASP A 279 13.61 -20.70 -8.47
CA ASP A 279 13.69 -21.66 -9.58
C ASP A 279 14.53 -21.13 -10.75
N ALA A 280 14.56 -19.81 -10.96
CA ALA A 280 15.41 -19.16 -11.95
C ALA A 280 16.91 -19.16 -11.58
N ALA A 281 17.26 -19.28 -10.28
CA ALA A 281 18.63 -19.16 -9.79
C ALA A 281 19.29 -20.52 -9.47
N SER A 282 18.52 -21.56 -9.10
CA SER A 282 19.08 -22.82 -8.58
C SER A 282 18.91 -24.06 -9.47
N GLY A 283 18.31 -23.96 -10.66
CA GLY A 283 18.24 -25.10 -11.59
C GLY A 283 17.34 -26.26 -11.12
N GLY A 284 16.26 -25.93 -10.41
CA GLY A 284 15.23 -26.88 -9.97
C GLY A 284 15.28 -27.24 -8.47
N PRO A 285 14.16 -27.69 -7.88
CA PRO A 285 14.04 -27.91 -6.45
C PRO A 285 14.69 -29.22 -5.98
N ASP A 286 15.47 -29.14 -4.90
CA ASP A 286 16.02 -30.28 -4.16
C ASP A 286 14.91 -30.90 -3.28
N PRO A 287 14.61 -32.22 -3.38
CA PRO A 287 13.38 -32.81 -2.85
C PRO A 287 13.30 -33.05 -1.33
N GLU A 288 14.32 -32.72 -0.51
CA GLU A 288 14.36 -33.16 0.89
C GLU A 288 14.12 -32.10 2.00
N ASP A 289 14.02 -30.79 1.72
CA ASP A 289 13.90 -29.79 2.79
C ASP A 289 12.55 -29.05 2.81
N GLY A 290 11.64 -29.43 3.72
CA GLY A 290 10.55 -28.59 4.28
C GLY A 290 9.47 -28.04 3.32
N LEU A 291 9.72 -28.06 2.02
CA LEU A 291 8.95 -27.41 0.96
C LEU A 291 7.66 -28.16 0.66
N GLY A 292 7.63 -29.49 0.86
CA GLY A 292 6.43 -30.31 0.65
C GLY A 292 5.28 -30.01 1.60
N GLN A 293 5.56 -29.60 2.85
CA GLN A 293 4.51 -29.16 3.79
C GLN A 293 4.06 -27.72 3.50
N LEU A 294 4.98 -26.86 3.04
CA LEU A 294 4.68 -25.50 2.60
C LEU A 294 3.78 -25.52 1.34
N LEU A 295 4.12 -26.33 0.34
CA LEU A 295 3.34 -26.54 -0.89
C LEU A 295 1.96 -27.16 -0.60
N GLY A 296 1.88 -28.07 0.37
CA GLY A 296 0.59 -28.63 0.84
C GLY A 296 -0.32 -27.59 1.49
N ALA A 297 0.23 -26.57 2.14
CA ALA A 297 -0.52 -25.41 2.63
C ALA A 297 -0.94 -24.48 1.48
N PHE A 298 -0.07 -24.26 0.49
CA PHE A 298 -0.36 -23.48 -0.73
C PHE A 298 -1.49 -24.08 -1.59
N SER A 299 -1.54 -25.40 -1.79
CA SER A 299 -2.64 -26.03 -2.57
C SER A 299 -4.00 -25.90 -1.89
N LYS A 300 -4.06 -25.84 -0.56
CA LYS A 300 -5.30 -25.56 0.19
C LYS A 300 -5.72 -24.08 0.12
N VAL A 301 -4.75 -23.18 -0.03
CA VAL A 301 -4.93 -21.72 -0.13
C VAL A 301 -5.40 -21.31 -1.53
N ILE A 302 -4.91 -21.95 -2.60
CA ILE A 302 -5.38 -21.74 -3.98
C ILE A 302 -6.85 -22.18 -4.16
N ALA A 303 -7.29 -23.20 -3.41
CA ALA A 303 -8.66 -23.72 -3.47
C ALA A 303 -9.71 -22.85 -2.73
N SER A 304 -9.30 -21.78 -2.03
CA SER A 304 -10.19 -20.98 -1.17
C SER A 304 -10.29 -19.49 -1.53
N ALA A 305 -9.86 -19.07 -2.72
CA ALA A 305 -10.00 -17.68 -3.17
C ALA A 305 -11.46 -17.35 -3.51
N ASP A 306 -12.08 -16.45 -2.73
CA ASP A 306 -13.53 -16.18 -2.76
C ASP A 306 -13.97 -15.17 -3.84
N SER A 307 -13.08 -14.61 -4.67
CA SER A 307 -13.48 -13.92 -5.91
C SER A 307 -12.38 -13.84 -6.98
N PRO A 308 -12.64 -14.22 -8.26
CA PRO A 308 -11.71 -14.09 -9.39
C PRO A 308 -11.39 -12.64 -9.79
N GLU A 309 -12.10 -11.65 -9.26
CA GLU A 309 -12.00 -10.25 -9.70
C GLU A 309 -10.81 -9.49 -9.07
N ASP A 310 -10.39 -9.89 -7.87
CA ASP A 310 -9.20 -9.36 -7.16
C ASP A 310 -7.92 -10.16 -7.50
N LEU A 311 -8.07 -11.31 -8.18
CA LEU A 311 -6.99 -12.15 -8.73
C LEU A 311 -6.69 -11.81 -10.19
N GLN A 312 -6.49 -10.53 -10.51
CA GLN A 312 -5.79 -10.13 -11.74
C GLN A 312 -4.28 -10.04 -11.50
N VAL A 313 -3.73 -10.97 -10.73
CA VAL A 313 -2.28 -11.23 -10.73
C VAL A 313 -2.02 -12.08 -11.96
N THR A 314 -1.30 -11.51 -12.92
CA THR A 314 -0.92 -12.15 -14.18
C THR A 314 -0.01 -13.35 -13.92
N ILE A 315 -0.57 -14.50 -13.56
CA ILE A 315 0.19 -15.75 -13.53
C ILE A 315 0.40 -16.13 -15.00
N THR A 316 1.65 -16.02 -15.45
CA THR A 316 2.05 -16.47 -16.79
C THR A 316 2.63 -17.86 -16.62
N PRO A 317 1.87 -18.94 -16.91
CA PRO A 317 2.43 -20.28 -16.86
C PRO A 317 3.58 -20.38 -17.86
N LEU A 318 4.63 -21.09 -17.49
CA LEU A 318 5.74 -21.36 -18.40
C LEU A 318 5.45 -22.66 -19.18
N ASP A 319 5.89 -22.73 -20.44
CA ASP A 319 5.86 -23.95 -21.23
C ASP A 319 6.94 -24.95 -20.79
N GLU A 320 7.01 -26.11 -21.44
CA GLU A 320 7.98 -27.17 -21.13
C GLU A 320 9.45 -26.72 -21.31
N ASP A 321 9.67 -25.60 -22.02
CA ASP A 321 10.99 -25.00 -22.27
C ASP A 321 11.27 -23.81 -21.32
N GLY A 322 10.38 -23.51 -20.38
CA GLY A 322 10.53 -22.41 -19.42
C GLY A 322 10.20 -21.03 -19.97
N ASN A 323 9.56 -20.93 -21.15
CA ASN A 323 9.13 -19.66 -21.73
C ASN A 323 7.69 -19.32 -21.30
N PRO A 324 7.33 -18.03 -21.16
CA PRO A 324 5.97 -17.65 -20.83
C PRO A 324 4.96 -18.11 -21.91
N ASP A 325 4.04 -19.01 -21.50
CA ASP A 325 2.92 -19.50 -22.30
C ASP A 325 1.78 -18.46 -22.27
N GLU A 326 1.91 -17.48 -23.17
CA GLU A 326 0.94 -16.40 -23.37
C GLU A 326 -0.48 -16.92 -23.74
N SER A 327 -0.62 -18.17 -24.20
CA SER A 327 -1.93 -18.75 -24.54
C SER A 327 -2.78 -19.11 -23.31
N ARG A 328 -2.15 -19.18 -22.13
CA ARG A 328 -2.79 -19.55 -20.86
C ARG A 328 -2.74 -18.42 -19.82
N ARG A 329 -2.43 -17.20 -20.25
CA ARG A 329 -2.42 -16.01 -19.40
C ARG A 329 -3.81 -15.76 -18.81
N VAL A 330 -3.95 -15.94 -17.50
CA VAL A 330 -5.16 -15.55 -16.76
C VAL A 330 -4.89 -14.19 -16.13
N GLY A 331 -5.56 -13.13 -16.59
CA GLY A 331 -5.40 -11.78 -16.01
C GLY A 331 -5.57 -10.59 -16.95
N THR A 332 -5.63 -10.80 -18.27
CA THR A 332 -6.21 -9.83 -19.21
C THR A 332 -7.53 -10.42 -19.68
N GLY A 333 -8.63 -9.65 -19.65
CA GLY A 333 -9.97 -10.14 -19.98
C GLY A 333 -9.97 -10.95 -21.29
N ALA A 334 -9.99 -12.27 -21.16
CA ALA A 334 -9.94 -13.21 -22.28
C ALA A 334 -11.17 -13.09 -23.20
N ASP A 335 -12.20 -12.36 -22.76
CA ASP A 335 -13.47 -12.18 -23.45
C ASP A 335 -13.70 -10.75 -24.00
N GLY A 336 -12.68 -9.88 -24.00
CA GLY A 336 -12.83 -8.49 -24.47
C GLY A 336 -13.72 -7.62 -23.56
N VAL A 337 -14.00 -8.08 -22.34
CA VAL A 337 -14.77 -7.32 -21.36
C VAL A 337 -13.86 -6.31 -20.64
N PRO A 338 -14.21 -5.00 -20.61
CA PRO A 338 -13.41 -4.00 -19.93
C PRO A 338 -13.24 -4.35 -18.44
N PRO A 339 -12.07 -4.08 -17.84
CA PRO A 339 -11.90 -4.25 -16.41
C PRO A 339 -12.89 -3.35 -15.64
N PRO A 340 -13.30 -3.74 -14.41
CA PRO A 340 -14.17 -2.92 -13.56
C PRO A 340 -13.67 -1.49 -13.37
N ILE A 341 -12.35 -1.29 -13.48
CA ILE A 341 -11.67 0.00 -13.42
C ILE A 341 -10.65 0.05 -14.57
N PRO A 342 -10.65 1.10 -15.40
CA PRO A 342 -9.67 1.23 -16.47
C PRO A 342 -8.27 1.40 -15.86
N THR A 343 -7.34 0.55 -16.27
CA THR A 343 -5.93 0.62 -15.85
C THR A 343 -5.19 1.76 -16.54
N SER A 344 -5.61 2.11 -17.75
CA SER A 344 -5.01 3.18 -18.56
C SER A 344 -6.12 4.00 -19.21
N VAL A 345 -6.04 5.32 -19.11
CA VAL A 345 -7.03 6.26 -19.65
C VAL A 345 -6.32 7.26 -20.55
N GLU A 346 -6.71 7.33 -21.82
CA GLU A 346 -6.14 8.26 -22.78
C GLU A 346 -6.45 9.72 -22.41
N LEU A 347 -5.45 10.58 -22.56
CA LEU A 347 -5.56 12.02 -22.33
C LEU A 347 -5.47 12.73 -23.69
N PRO A 348 -6.60 13.05 -24.35
CA PRO A 348 -6.59 13.51 -25.74
C PRO A 348 -5.93 14.89 -25.93
N ARG A 349 -5.68 15.63 -24.83
CA ARG A 349 -5.13 16.99 -24.83
C ARG A 349 -4.26 17.20 -23.60
N ALA A 350 -3.48 18.28 -23.58
CA ALA A 350 -2.67 18.64 -22.41
C ALA A 350 -3.50 19.22 -21.26
N SER A 351 -4.75 19.60 -21.53
CA SER A 351 -5.70 20.08 -20.54
C SER A 351 -7.11 19.75 -20.98
N GLY A 352 -7.98 19.50 -20.01
CA GLY A 352 -9.37 19.15 -20.29
C GLY A 352 -10.11 18.72 -19.03
N ARG A 353 -11.22 18.04 -19.26
CA ARG A 353 -12.02 17.41 -18.22
C ARG A 353 -12.09 15.92 -18.51
N LEU A 354 -11.95 15.11 -17.47
CA LEU A 354 -11.95 13.66 -17.56
C LEU A 354 -12.98 13.08 -16.59
N VAL A 355 -13.66 12.02 -17.04
CA VAL A 355 -14.42 11.13 -16.16
C VAL A 355 -13.83 9.74 -16.25
N VAL A 356 -13.31 9.24 -15.13
CA VAL A 356 -12.84 7.87 -14.99
C VAL A 356 -14.00 7.04 -14.46
N GLN A 357 -14.64 6.30 -15.35
CA GLN A 357 -15.80 5.48 -15.03
C GLN A 357 -15.36 4.13 -14.48
N MET A 358 -16.07 3.67 -13.45
CA MET A 358 -15.85 2.41 -12.78
C MET A 358 -17.19 1.72 -12.55
N TYR A 359 -17.16 0.42 -12.33
CA TYR A 359 -18.34 -0.30 -11.89
C TYR A 359 -17.98 -1.39 -10.88
N GLN A 360 -18.97 -1.75 -10.07
CA GLN A 360 -18.91 -2.91 -9.20
C GLN A 360 -20.10 -3.81 -9.48
N LEU A 361 -19.83 -5.09 -9.75
CA LEU A 361 -20.87 -6.09 -9.90
C LEU A 361 -21.56 -6.33 -8.56
N ALA A 362 -22.89 -6.42 -8.58
CA ALA A 362 -23.70 -6.70 -7.40
C ALA A 362 -23.42 -8.09 -6.81
N SER A 363 -22.96 -9.03 -7.65
CA SER A 363 -22.51 -10.36 -7.24
C SER A 363 -21.12 -10.38 -6.59
N GLY A 364 -20.35 -9.29 -6.67
CA GLY A 364 -18.95 -9.25 -6.23
C GLY A 364 -18.73 -9.15 -4.72
N GLY A 365 -19.78 -9.31 -3.91
CA GLY A 365 -19.70 -9.23 -2.45
C GLY A 365 -20.93 -9.81 -1.75
N ARG A 366 -20.74 -10.31 -0.53
CA ARG A 366 -21.85 -10.79 0.30
C ARG A 366 -22.60 -9.59 0.88
N ARG A 367 -23.93 -9.66 0.96
CA ARG A 367 -24.75 -8.59 1.54
C ARG A 367 -24.31 -8.30 2.98
N GLY A 368 -24.17 -7.01 3.31
CA GLY A 368 -23.69 -6.54 4.60
C GLY A 368 -22.17 -6.43 4.71
N THR A 369 -21.42 -6.79 3.66
CA THR A 369 -19.96 -6.59 3.63
C THR A 369 -19.61 -5.16 3.23
N ILE A 370 -18.48 -4.69 3.76
CA ILE A 370 -17.86 -3.42 3.40
C ILE A 370 -16.52 -3.73 2.77
N LYS A 371 -16.29 -3.20 1.57
CA LYS A 371 -14.99 -3.26 0.89
C LYS A 371 -14.48 -1.84 0.70
N GLU A 372 -13.21 -1.60 1.04
CA GLU A 372 -12.53 -0.37 0.65
C GLU A 372 -11.81 -0.59 -0.67
N ARG A 373 -11.99 0.33 -1.61
CA ARG A 373 -11.29 0.31 -2.88
C ARG A 373 -10.50 1.60 -3.03
N ARG A 374 -9.19 1.49 -2.89
CA ARG A 374 -8.26 2.59 -3.16
C ARG A 374 -8.00 2.66 -4.66
N VAL A 375 -8.03 3.87 -5.20
CA VAL A 375 -7.66 4.18 -6.59
C VAL A 375 -6.52 5.17 -6.54
N THR A 376 -5.39 4.83 -7.14
CA THR A 376 -4.24 5.71 -7.29
C THR A 376 -3.93 5.85 -8.77
N CYS A 377 -3.84 7.07 -9.29
CA CYS A 377 -3.43 7.28 -10.67
C CYS A 377 -2.11 8.05 -10.75
N THR A 378 -1.31 7.67 -11.75
CA THR A 378 -0.02 8.26 -12.08
C THR A 378 -0.02 8.71 -13.54
N HIS A 379 0.80 9.70 -13.86
CA HIS A 379 1.04 10.13 -15.22
C HIS A 379 2.55 10.31 -15.41
N GLN A 380 3.12 9.53 -16.34
CA GLN A 380 4.58 9.45 -16.53
C GLN A 380 5.34 9.07 -15.24
N GLY A 381 4.75 8.21 -14.41
CA GLY A 381 5.32 7.77 -13.13
C GLY A 381 5.08 8.71 -11.95
N GLU A 382 4.65 9.95 -12.21
CA GLU A 382 4.33 10.93 -11.16
C GLU A 382 2.91 10.72 -10.62
N PRO A 383 2.68 10.75 -9.29
CA PRO A 383 1.36 10.58 -8.73
C PRO A 383 0.48 11.82 -9.01
N VAL A 384 -0.74 11.57 -9.50
CA VAL A 384 -1.68 12.62 -9.90
C VAL A 384 -2.88 12.69 -8.96
N LEU A 385 -3.41 11.54 -8.54
CA LEU A 385 -4.57 11.48 -7.66
C LEU A 385 -4.57 10.20 -6.80
N GLU A 386 -5.13 10.29 -5.61
CA GLU A 386 -5.52 9.14 -4.78
C GLU A 386 -6.95 9.36 -4.26
N THR A 387 -7.78 8.32 -4.32
CA THR A 387 -9.09 8.29 -3.65
C THR A 387 -9.35 6.92 -3.03
N VAL A 388 -10.28 6.83 -2.09
CA VAL A 388 -10.74 5.56 -1.52
C VAL A 388 -12.26 5.54 -1.53
N PHE A 389 -12.85 4.57 -2.23
CA PHE A 389 -14.28 4.31 -2.18
C PHE A 389 -14.59 3.25 -1.11
N VAL A 390 -15.67 3.45 -0.38
CA VAL A 390 -16.22 2.48 0.58
C VAL A 390 -17.45 1.85 -0.07
N LEU A 391 -17.31 0.62 -0.55
CA LEU A 391 -18.36 -0.15 -1.21
C LEU A 391 -19.17 -0.93 -0.16
N ARG A 392 -20.48 -0.73 -0.13
CA ARG A 392 -21.41 -1.40 0.81
C ARG A 392 -22.41 -2.26 0.04
N TYR A 393 -22.37 -3.57 0.25
CA TYR A 393 -23.21 -4.57 -0.44
C TYR A 393 -24.50 -4.90 0.30
#